data_AF-A0A846PFZ0-F1
#
_entry.id   AF-A0A846PFZ0-F1
#
_cell.length_a   1.000
_cell.length_b   1.000
_cell.length_c   1.000
_cell.angle_alpha   90.00
_cell.angle_beta   90.00
_cell.angle_gamma   90.00
#
_symmetry.space_group_name_H-M   'P 1'
#
loop_
_entity.id
_entity.type
_entity.pdbx_description
1 polymer ?
#
loop_
_entity_poly.entity_id
_entity_poly.type
_entity_poly.pdbx_seq_one_letter_code
_entity_poly.pdbx_strand_id
1 'polypeptide(L)' 'ITEENVDIAEVHDCFTISEIMEYEGLGFCEKGKGGKFIEEEEPYIGGKVAVNPSGGIMGCGHPLGATSIYHAVEILKQ' A
#
# COMPACT_ATOMS: atom_id res chain seq x y z
N ILE A 1 -11.48 8.58 -11.94
CA ILE A 1 -10.99 8.04 -10.66
C ILE A 1 -9.58 8.55 -10.52
N THR A 2 -9.34 9.40 -9.53
CA THR A 2 -8.02 9.91 -9.13
C THR A 2 -7.54 9.17 -7.89
N GLU A 3 -6.30 9.36 -7.51
CA GLU A 3 -5.68 8.86 -6.28
C GLU A 3 -6.48 9.26 -5.02
N GLU A 4 -7.14 10.42 -5.04
CA GLU A 4 -8.03 10.89 -3.95
C GLU A 4 -9.33 10.08 -3.84
N ASN A 5 -9.65 9.24 -4.82
CA ASN A 5 -10.80 8.34 -4.78
C ASN A 5 -10.45 6.94 -4.27
N VAL A 6 -9.21 6.72 -3.80
CA VAL A 6 -8.73 5.42 -3.33
C VAL A 6 -8.68 5.43 -1.80
N ASP A 7 -9.62 4.73 -1.18
CA ASP A 7 -9.67 4.61 0.29
C ASP A 7 -8.71 3.53 0.83
N ILE A 8 -8.49 2.46 0.04
CA ILE A 8 -7.68 1.29 0.40
C ILE A 8 -6.82 0.86 -0.79
N ALA A 9 -5.56 0.52 -0.53
CA ALA A 9 -4.64 0.00 -1.54
C ALA A 9 -3.85 -1.21 -1.00
N GLU A 10 -3.72 -2.26 -1.81
CA GLU A 10 -2.86 -3.41 -1.54
C GLU A 10 -1.72 -3.43 -2.59
N VAL A 11 -0.52 -3.01 -2.18
CA VAL A 11 0.65 -2.75 -3.03
C VAL A 11 1.75 -3.79 -2.81
N HIS A 12 2.65 -3.94 -3.78
CA HIS A 12 3.68 -4.97 -3.75
C HIS A 12 4.90 -4.57 -2.90
N ASP A 13 4.84 -4.82 -1.59
CA ASP A 13 5.85 -4.51 -0.57
C ASP A 13 6.85 -5.66 -0.33
N CYS A 14 7.42 -6.26 -1.38
CA CYS A 14 8.42 -7.33 -1.21
C CYS A 14 9.69 -6.89 -0.45
N PHE A 15 9.93 -5.57 -0.38
CA PHE A 15 10.91 -4.91 0.47
C PHE A 15 10.30 -3.61 1.02
N THR A 16 10.82 -3.11 2.15
CA THR A 16 10.36 -1.84 2.76
C THR A 16 10.46 -0.64 1.81
N ILE A 17 11.51 -0.62 0.97
CA ILE A 17 11.68 0.44 -0.02
C ILE A 17 10.64 0.36 -1.15
N SER A 18 10.16 -0.85 -1.48
CA SER A 18 9.17 -1.03 -2.54
C SER A 18 7.88 -0.31 -2.16
N GLU A 19 7.44 -0.42 -0.91
CA GLU A 19 6.22 0.26 -0.43
C GLU A 19 6.31 1.79 -0.56
N ILE A 20 7.46 2.37 -0.17
CA ILE A 20 7.73 3.80 -0.32
C ILE A 20 7.69 4.24 -1.78
N MET A 21 8.28 3.43 -2.67
CA MET A 21 8.26 3.70 -4.11
C MET A 21 6.84 3.62 -4.69
N GLU A 22 6.01 2.71 -4.20
CA GLU A 22 4.62 2.56 -4.64
C GLU A 22 3.75 3.76 -4.21
N TYR A 23 3.95 4.34 -3.01
CA TYR A 23 3.22 5.57 -2.63
C TYR A 23 3.46 6.71 -3.61
N GLU A 24 4.72 6.88 -4.03
CA GLU A 24 5.13 7.90 -4.99
C GLU A 24 4.67 7.57 -6.42
N GLY A 25 4.72 6.28 -6.79
CA GLY A 25 4.31 5.80 -8.11
C GLY A 25 2.81 5.87 -8.35
N LEU A 26 2.01 5.64 -7.30
CA LEU A 26 0.55 5.71 -7.33
C LEU A 26 0.01 7.13 -7.11
N GLY A 27 0.88 8.09 -6.78
CA GLY A 27 0.52 9.50 -6.60
C GLY A 27 -0.05 9.85 -5.23
N PHE A 28 0.00 8.94 -4.25
CA PHE A 28 -0.44 9.23 -2.89
C PHE A 28 0.39 10.33 -2.23
N CYS A 29 1.68 10.40 -2.57
CA CYS A 29 2.61 11.45 -2.20
C CYS A 29 3.48 11.89 -3.39
N GLU A 30 4.09 13.08 -3.28
CA GLU A 30 5.07 13.53 -4.27
C GLU A 30 6.34 12.68 -4.24
N LYS A 31 7.02 12.57 -5.39
CA LYS A 31 8.28 11.86 -5.52
C LYS A 31 9.35 12.39 -4.54
N GLY A 32 10.03 11.49 -3.85
CA GLY A 32 10.99 11.78 -2.78
C GLY A 32 10.36 12.09 -1.42
N LYS A 33 9.01 12.08 -1.30
CA LYS A 33 8.31 12.31 -0.03
C LYS A 33 7.69 11.04 0.57
N GLY A 34 7.89 9.86 -0.01
CA GLY A 34 7.29 8.62 0.50
C GLY A 34 7.73 8.27 1.93
N GLY A 35 8.96 8.62 2.33
CA GLY A 35 9.40 8.45 3.72
C GLY A 35 8.62 9.34 4.70
N LYS A 36 8.43 10.63 4.34
CA LYS A 36 7.67 11.58 5.15
C LYS A 36 6.19 11.22 5.22
N PHE A 37 5.66 10.63 4.15
CA PHE A 37 4.28 10.13 4.10
C PHE A 37 4.02 9.05 5.17
N ILE A 38 4.96 8.13 5.38
CA ILE A 38 4.90 7.16 6.49
C ILE A 38 5.03 7.86 7.84
N GLU A 39 5.98 8.78 7.99
CA GLU A 39 6.22 9.49 9.26
C GLU A 39 4.99 10.30 9.74
N GLU A 40 4.18 10.79 8.80
CA GLU A 40 2.93 11.51 9.07
C GLU A 40 1.72 10.58 9.28
N GLU A 41 1.96 9.26 9.30
CA GLU A 41 0.95 8.22 9.48
C GLU A 41 -0.17 8.20 8.42
N GLU A 42 0.07 8.82 7.26
CA GLU A 42 -0.89 8.88 6.15
C GLU A 42 -1.24 7.54 5.49
N PRO A 43 -0.34 6.52 5.39
CA PRO A 43 -0.69 5.22 4.82
C PRO A 43 -1.44 4.28 5.80
N TYR A 44 -1.64 4.67 7.05
CA TYR A 44 -2.29 3.82 8.05
C TYR A 44 -3.83 3.92 7.97
N ILE A 45 -4.52 2.98 8.62
CA ILE A 45 -5.98 3.00 8.72
C ILE A 45 -6.43 4.30 9.40
N GLY A 46 -7.21 5.11 8.67
CA GLY A 46 -7.68 6.42 9.12
C GLY A 46 -6.82 7.61 8.68
N GLY A 47 -5.69 7.37 8.00
CA GLY A 47 -4.93 8.38 7.27
C GLY A 47 -5.55 8.68 5.89
N LYS A 48 -4.77 9.29 5.00
CA LYS A 48 -5.21 9.61 3.64
C LYS A 48 -5.62 8.39 2.81
N VAL A 49 -4.89 7.28 2.91
CA VAL A 49 -5.21 6.01 2.22
C VAL A 49 -4.69 4.85 3.05
N ALA A 50 -5.51 3.83 3.29
CA ALA A 50 -5.06 2.64 4.02
C ALA A 50 -4.26 1.74 3.06
N VAL A 51 -2.93 1.71 3.21
CA VAL A 51 -2.05 0.85 2.40
C VAL A 51 -1.70 -0.42 3.17
N ASN A 52 -1.85 -1.56 2.51
CA ASN A 52 -1.57 -2.89 3.04
C ASN A 52 -2.17 -3.15 4.43
N PRO A 53 -3.47 -2.87 4.69
CA PRO A 53 -4.10 -3.10 6.00
C PRO A 53 -4.07 -4.59 6.41
N SER A 54 -3.86 -5.51 5.47
CA SER A 54 -3.59 -6.93 5.73
C SER A 54 -2.29 -7.22 6.49
N GLY A 55 -1.33 -6.29 6.47
CA GLY A 55 0.06 -6.52 6.84
C GLY A 55 0.99 -6.76 5.65
N GLY A 56 0.47 -6.70 4.41
CA GLY A 56 1.24 -6.76 3.19
C GLY A 56 1.95 -8.09 2.95
N ILE A 57 2.75 -8.13 1.88
CA ILE A 57 3.60 -9.26 1.52
C ILE A 57 4.63 -9.54 2.62
N MET A 58 5.13 -8.49 3.27
CA MET A 58 6.15 -8.62 4.30
C MET A 58 5.62 -9.27 5.57
N GLY A 59 4.36 -9.00 5.95
CA GLY A 59 3.71 -9.58 7.12
C GLY A 59 3.05 -10.94 6.86
N CYS A 60 2.48 -11.15 5.67
CA CYS A 60 1.71 -12.36 5.34
C CYS A 60 2.51 -13.43 4.58
N GLY A 61 3.67 -13.06 4.02
CA GLY A 61 4.53 -13.94 3.24
C GLY A 61 4.34 -13.81 1.72
N HIS A 62 5.37 -14.21 0.96
CA HIS A 62 5.46 -13.96 -0.49
C HIS A 62 5.45 -15.21 -1.39
N PRO A 63 4.32 -15.95 -1.50
CA PRO A 63 4.13 -16.91 -2.58
C PRO A 63 3.87 -16.16 -3.89
N LEU A 64 4.86 -16.11 -4.80
CA LEU A 64 4.88 -15.31 -6.03
C LEU A 64 3.56 -15.27 -6.82
N GLY A 65 2.90 -16.43 -7.02
CA GLY A 65 1.64 -16.50 -7.78
C GLY A 65 0.37 -16.25 -6.97
N ALA A 66 0.39 -16.49 -5.66
CA ALA A 66 -0.78 -16.34 -4.80
C ALA A 66 -0.92 -14.93 -4.21
N THR A 67 0.18 -14.16 -4.18
CA THR A 67 0.20 -12.79 -3.65
C THR A 67 -0.81 -11.88 -4.35
N SER A 68 -0.86 -11.89 -5.68
CA SER A 68 -1.82 -11.04 -6.43
C SER A 68 -3.28 -11.44 -6.19
N ILE A 69 -3.54 -12.74 -6.00
CA ILE A 69 -4.88 -13.24 -5.67
C ILE A 69 -5.25 -12.81 -4.25
N TYR A 70 -4.30 -12.88 -3.32
CA TYR A 70 -4.48 -12.44 -1.95
C TYR A 70 -4.85 -10.97 -1.86
N HIS A 71 -4.15 -10.07 -2.58
CA HIS A 71 -4.47 -8.65 -2.61
C HIS A 71 -5.90 -8.40 -3.09
N ALA A 72 -6.32 -9.07 -4.18
CA ALA A 72 -7.67 -8.92 -4.72
C ALA A 72 -8.75 -9.43 -3.76
N VAL A 73 -8.49 -10.54 -3.05
CA VAL A 73 -9.41 -11.07 -2.04
C VAL A 73 -9.49 -10.15 -0.83
N GLU A 74 -8.38 -9.53 -0.42
CA GLU A 74 -8.40 -8.61 0.72
C GLU A 74 -9.20 -7.34 0.39
N ILE A 75 -9.01 -6.76 -0.80
CA ILE A 75 -9.81 -5.61 -1.25
C ILE A 75 -11.32 -5.93 -1.28
N LEU A 76 -11.72 -7.16 -1.61
CA LEU A 76 -13.13 -7.56 -1.56
C LEU A 76 -13.66 -7.73 -0.13
N LYS A 77 -12.79 -8.05 0.82
CA LYS A 77 -13.15 -8.37 2.21
C LYS A 77 -13.31 -7.12 3.08
N GLN A 78 -12.60 -6.05 2.76
CA GLN A 78 -12.73 -4.73 3.40
C GLN A 78 -13.97 -3.99 2.91
#